data_AF-A0A5B0EC02-F1
#
_entry.id   AF-A0A5B0EC02-F1
#
_cell.length_a   1.000
_cell.length_b   1.000
_cell.length_c   1.000
_cell.angle_alpha   90.00
_cell.angle_beta   90.00
_cell.angle_gamma   90.00
#
_symmetry.space_group_name_H-M   'P 1'
#
loop_
_entity.id
_entity.type
_entity.pdbx_description
1 polymer ?
#
loop_
_entity_poly.entity_id
_entity_poly.type
_entity_poly.pdbx_seq_one_letter_code
_entity_poly.pdbx_strand_id
1 'polypeptide(L)'
;MPQLGLQQHGLINPRHFAGRRAHRTHGPACQRCALAHDAGRFVEIHTTHEHVICPNHGLWIGEGTATPDDQLSISACPEIPATWHHHKNIIQRQVRNRTRKAFETSRTITWQWYDQFHHFSYTANVYDDLATSRPHRASQQPMVAASLYPAIVELAAAVASPYWAKIAHSNHPDDFLDRISTSITEGWRPTGAHDPLRSWKERNWDT
;
A
#
# COMPACT_ATOMS: atom_id res chain seq x y z
N MET A 1 9.80 -24.89 49.79
CA MET A 1 9.09 -25.39 48.61
C MET A 1 7.64 -24.91 48.67
N PRO A 2 7.32 -23.82 47.95
CA PRO A 2 6.04 -23.75 47.25
C PRO A 2 6.21 -23.33 45.77
N GLN A 3 5.45 -24.00 44.90
CA GLN A 3 5.31 -23.72 43.48
C GLN A 3 4.26 -22.62 43.25
N LEU A 4 4.58 -21.63 42.43
CA LEU A 4 3.68 -20.66 41.79
C LEU A 4 4.35 -20.37 40.43
N GLY A 5 3.77 -20.52 39.25
CA GLY A 5 2.39 -20.57 38.80
C GLY A 5 2.42 -19.86 37.44
N LEU A 6 2.66 -20.61 36.36
CA LEU A 6 2.77 -20.10 35.00
C LEU A 6 1.47 -19.37 34.61
N GLN A 7 1.52 -18.04 34.52
CA GLN A 7 0.45 -17.23 33.96
C GLN A 7 0.31 -17.54 32.46
N GLN A 8 -0.86 -18.04 32.10
CA GLN A 8 -1.27 -18.30 30.73
C GLN A 8 -1.45 -16.96 30.00
N HIS A 9 -0.67 -16.76 28.93
CA HIS A 9 -0.90 -15.70 27.96
C HIS A 9 -2.28 -15.89 27.32
N GLY A 10 -3.16 -14.90 27.51
CA GLY A 10 -4.46 -14.84 26.87
C GLY A 10 -4.32 -14.66 25.36
N LEU A 11 -4.33 -15.78 24.63
CA LEU A 11 -4.55 -15.79 23.19
C LEU A 11 -5.98 -15.30 22.92
N ILE A 12 -6.12 -14.13 22.29
CA ILE A 12 -7.40 -13.64 21.80
C ILE A 12 -7.97 -14.68 20.81
N ASN A 13 -9.19 -15.13 21.06
CA ASN A 13 -9.86 -16.25 20.40
C ASN A 13 -10.10 -15.99 18.89
N PRO A 14 -9.49 -16.75 17.94
CA PRO A 14 -9.56 -16.47 16.50
C PRO A 14 -10.87 -16.89 15.80
N ARG A 15 -11.90 -17.34 16.53
CA ARG A 15 -12.98 -18.17 15.95
C ARG A 15 -14.09 -17.44 15.18
N HIS A 16 -13.97 -16.14 14.87
CA HIS A 16 -14.98 -15.40 14.09
C HIS A 16 -14.59 -15.02 12.65
N PHE A 17 -13.46 -15.50 12.12
CA PHE A 17 -13.05 -15.23 10.72
C PHE A 17 -13.04 -16.47 9.84
N ALA A 18 -14.16 -17.18 9.75
CA ALA A 18 -14.33 -18.23 8.76
C ALA A 18 -14.69 -17.61 7.40
N GLY A 19 -13.81 -17.74 6.39
CA GLY A 19 -14.26 -17.66 4.99
C GLY A 19 -13.34 -17.13 3.90
N ARG A 20 -12.10 -16.65 4.14
CA ARG A 20 -11.20 -16.29 3.02
C ARG A 20 -9.75 -16.64 3.32
N ARG A 21 -9.12 -17.44 2.46
CA ARG A 21 -7.66 -17.61 2.43
C ARG A 21 -7.03 -16.30 1.94
N ALA A 22 -6.81 -15.37 2.85
CA ALA A 22 -5.87 -14.28 2.63
C ALA A 22 -4.46 -14.89 2.70
N HIS A 23 -3.69 -14.84 1.60
CA HIS A 23 -2.23 -14.93 1.70
C HIS A 23 -1.78 -13.94 2.79
N ARG A 24 -1.29 -14.51 3.91
CA ARG A 24 -1.01 -13.82 5.18
C ARG A 24 0.29 -13.05 5.01
N THR A 25 0.21 -11.76 4.73
CA THR A 25 1.30 -10.87 5.07
C THR A 25 1.19 -10.58 6.56
N HIS A 26 2.32 -10.67 7.25
CA HIS A 26 2.45 -10.29 8.65
C HIS A 26 3.12 -8.91 8.70
N GLY A 27 2.78 -8.11 9.71
CA GLY A 27 3.40 -6.80 9.92
C GLY A 27 3.24 -6.33 11.36
N PRO A 28 4.01 -5.31 11.79
CA PRO A 28 3.88 -4.77 13.13
C PRO A 28 2.53 -4.06 13.27
N ALA A 29 1.84 -4.32 14.38
CA ALA A 29 0.70 -3.52 14.80
C ALA A 29 1.13 -2.07 15.03
N CYS A 30 0.17 -1.15 14.93
CA CYS A 30 0.42 0.23 15.32
C CYS A 30 0.98 0.31 16.75
N GLN A 31 2.14 0.96 16.92
CA GLN A 31 2.84 1.06 18.19
C GLN A 31 1.99 1.76 19.26
N ARG A 32 1.23 2.78 18.87
CA ARG A 32 0.33 3.51 19.78
C ARG A 32 -0.87 2.66 20.19
N CYS A 33 -1.41 1.84 19.29
CA CYS A 33 -2.45 0.88 19.65
C CYS A 33 -1.91 -0.19 20.61
N ALA A 34 -0.73 -0.75 20.33
CA ALA A 34 -0.13 -1.78 21.17
C ALA A 34 0.12 -1.26 22.61
N LEU A 35 0.64 -0.05 22.74
CA LEU A 35 0.82 0.62 24.02
C LEU A 35 -0.51 0.90 24.74
N ALA A 36 -1.53 1.39 24.02
CA ALA A 36 -2.84 1.66 24.61
C ALA A 36 -3.55 0.40 25.14
N HIS A 37 -3.18 -0.78 24.64
CA HIS A 37 -3.73 -2.07 25.06
C HIS A 37 -2.79 -2.87 25.98
N ASP A 38 -1.67 -2.29 26.43
CA ASP A 38 -0.64 -2.99 27.22
C ASP A 38 -0.17 -4.31 26.59
N ALA A 39 -0.14 -4.37 25.25
CA ALA A 39 0.18 -5.58 24.50
C ALA A 39 1.70 -5.77 24.29
N GLY A 40 2.51 -4.92 24.91
CA GLY A 40 3.97 -4.87 24.75
C GLY A 40 4.43 -4.02 23.57
N ARG A 41 5.76 -3.94 23.38
CA ARG A 41 6.38 -3.07 22.36
C ARG A 41 6.24 -3.59 20.94
N PHE A 42 6.19 -4.91 20.75
CA PHE A 42 6.13 -5.52 19.43
C PHE A 42 4.97 -6.51 19.39
N VAL A 43 3.96 -6.21 18.57
CA VAL A 43 2.82 -7.10 18.31
C VAL A 43 2.78 -7.30 16.81
N GLU A 44 2.83 -8.55 16.36
CA GLU A 44 2.66 -8.88 14.96
C GLU A 44 1.18 -9.16 14.66
N ILE A 45 0.67 -8.61 13.56
CA ILE A 45 -0.72 -8.81 13.13
C ILE A 45 -0.78 -9.38 11.72
N HIS A 46 -1.84 -10.14 11.46
CA HIS A 46 -2.23 -10.45 10.09
C HIS A 46 -2.72 -9.17 9.41
N THR A 47 -2.09 -8.83 8.29
CA THR A 47 -2.41 -7.63 7.52
C THR A 47 -2.95 -8.00 6.13
N THR A 48 -3.57 -7.02 5.48
CA THR A 48 -4.06 -7.10 4.11
C THR A 48 -3.54 -5.88 3.34
N HIS A 49 -3.58 -5.93 2.00
CA HIS A 49 -3.04 -4.87 1.13
C HIS A 49 -3.57 -3.44 1.41
N GLU A 50 -4.73 -3.29 2.03
CA GLU A 50 -5.28 -2.00 2.43
C GLU A 50 -4.97 -1.59 3.88
N HIS A 51 -4.39 -2.48 4.69
CA HIS A 51 -4.01 -2.21 6.07
C HIS A 51 -2.58 -1.66 6.09
N VAL A 52 -2.44 -0.43 5.61
CA VAL A 52 -1.16 0.29 5.51
C VAL A 52 -1.10 1.54 6.37
N ILE A 53 -2.24 1.95 6.95
CA ILE A 53 -2.37 3.10 7.85
C ILE A 53 -3.11 2.67 9.11
N CYS A 54 -2.66 3.17 10.26
CA CYS A 54 -3.48 3.16 11.47
C CYS A 54 -4.42 4.39 11.47
N PRO A 55 -5.74 4.21 11.29
CA PRO A 55 -6.67 5.35 11.22
C PRO A 55 -6.80 6.11 12.54
N ASN A 56 -6.61 5.43 13.68
CA ASN A 56 -6.75 6.05 14.99
C ASN A 56 -5.57 6.97 15.33
N HIS A 57 -4.41 6.71 14.73
CA HIS A 57 -3.15 7.34 15.14
C HIS A 57 -2.44 8.08 14.01
N GLY A 58 -2.91 7.98 12.77
CA GLY A 58 -2.30 8.64 11.61
C GLY A 58 -0.85 8.19 11.42
N LEU A 59 -0.61 6.88 11.53
CA LEU A 59 0.71 6.28 11.32
C LEU A 59 0.70 5.39 10.08
N TRP A 60 1.74 5.48 9.26
CA TRP A 60 2.04 4.45 8.27
C TRP A 60 2.54 3.19 8.98
N ILE A 61 1.91 2.06 8.66
CA ILE A 61 2.21 0.72 9.19
C ILE A 61 2.33 -0.31 8.06
N GLY A 62 2.42 0.19 6.82
CA GLY A 62 2.41 -0.61 5.61
C GLY A 62 3.77 -1.14 5.24
N GLU A 63 4.00 -1.24 3.94
CA GLU A 63 5.27 -1.66 3.38
C GLU A 63 6.45 -0.83 3.92
N GLY A 64 7.59 -1.49 4.12
CA GLY A 64 8.80 -0.89 4.67
C GLY A 64 8.83 -0.84 6.20
N THR A 65 7.69 -0.97 6.87
CA THR A 65 7.61 -0.99 8.34
C THR A 65 7.88 -2.40 8.87
N ALA A 66 9.13 -2.68 9.28
CA ALA A 66 9.49 -3.96 9.89
C ALA A 66 9.31 -3.95 11.41
N THR A 67 9.56 -2.80 12.04
CA THR A 67 9.49 -2.60 13.49
C THR A 67 8.57 -1.42 13.85
N PRO A 68 8.10 -1.34 15.11
CA PRO A 68 7.38 -0.18 15.64
C PRO A 68 8.10 1.15 15.40
N ASP A 69 9.43 1.16 15.45
CA ASP A 69 10.26 2.35 15.27
C ASP A 69 10.32 2.81 13.80
N ASP A 70 9.91 1.94 12.85
CA ASP A 70 9.77 2.27 11.42
C ASP A 70 8.42 2.95 11.11
N GLN A 71 7.50 3.03 12.07
CA GLN A 71 6.21 3.68 11.87
C GLN A 71 6.37 5.19 11.88
N LEU A 72 6.02 5.82 10.77
CA LEU A 72 6.09 7.28 10.62
C LEU A 72 4.70 7.92 10.70
N SER A 73 4.66 9.16 11.17
CA SER A 73 3.44 9.95 11.13
C SER A 73 3.20 10.48 9.72
N ILE A 74 1.95 10.37 9.27
CA ILE A 74 1.50 10.89 7.96
C ILE A 74 0.65 12.15 8.13
N SER A 75 0.72 12.83 9.28
CA SER A 75 -0.10 14.02 9.56
C SER A 75 0.21 15.21 8.65
N ALA A 76 1.42 15.28 8.10
CA ALA A 76 1.81 16.31 7.14
C ALA A 76 1.28 16.04 5.71
N CYS A 77 0.77 14.84 5.45
CA CYS A 77 0.46 14.33 4.11
C CYS A 77 -1.02 13.93 4.01
N PRO A 78 -1.97 14.89 3.98
CA PRO A 78 -3.41 14.61 3.98
C PRO A 78 -3.88 13.78 2.77
N GLU A 79 -3.13 13.79 1.68
CA GLU A 79 -3.34 12.96 0.51
C GLU A 79 -3.23 11.46 0.82
N ILE A 80 -2.35 11.04 1.72
CA ILE A 80 -2.16 9.61 2.04
C ILE A 80 -3.44 9.02 2.69
N PRO A 81 -4.03 9.62 3.75
CA PRO A 81 -5.34 9.21 4.26
C PRO A 81 -6.45 9.28 3.20
N ALA A 82 -6.50 10.34 2.39
CA ALA A 82 -7.52 10.48 1.35
C ALA A 82 -7.46 9.33 0.32
N THR A 83 -6.25 9.00 -0.15
CA THR A 83 -5.97 7.85 -1.00
C THR A 83 -6.37 6.54 -0.32
N TRP A 84 -6.10 6.37 0.97
CA TRP A 84 -6.50 5.15 1.70
C TRP A 84 -8.02 4.99 1.76
N HIS A 85 -8.76 6.08 1.98
CA HIS A 85 -10.22 6.06 1.87
C HIS A 85 -10.67 5.70 0.45
N HIS A 86 -10.03 6.26 -0.57
CA HIS A 86 -10.30 5.89 -1.96
C HIS A 86 -10.05 4.40 -2.22
N HIS A 87 -8.93 3.85 -1.76
CA HIS A 87 -8.60 2.43 -1.90
C HIS A 87 -9.66 1.53 -1.26
N LYS A 88 -10.12 1.85 -0.04
CA LYS A 88 -11.24 1.13 0.59
C LYS A 88 -12.52 1.20 -0.25
N ASN A 89 -12.81 2.35 -0.86
CA ASN A 89 -13.98 2.50 -1.73
C ASN A 89 -13.85 1.64 -3.00
N ILE A 90 -12.66 1.53 -3.60
CA ILE A 90 -12.42 0.61 -4.72
C ILE A 90 -12.73 -0.83 -4.29
N ILE A 91 -12.22 -1.26 -3.14
CA ILE A 91 -12.44 -2.61 -2.59
C ILE A 91 -13.93 -2.88 -2.35
N GLN A 92 -14.70 -1.88 -1.93
CA GLN A 92 -16.14 -2.02 -1.73
C GLN A 92 -16.92 -2.11 -3.05
N ARG A 93 -16.51 -1.34 -4.06
CA ARG A 93 -17.20 -1.26 -5.36
C ARG A 93 -16.86 -2.42 -6.30
N GLN A 94 -15.70 -3.03 -6.12
CA GLN A 94 -15.18 -4.08 -6.98
C GLN A 94 -14.99 -5.39 -6.21
N VAL A 95 -14.79 -6.50 -6.94
CA VAL A 95 -14.48 -7.78 -6.30
C VAL A 95 -13.12 -7.66 -5.60
N ARG A 96 -13.09 -7.84 -4.26
CA ARG A 96 -11.87 -7.73 -3.43
C ARG A 96 -10.63 -8.41 -4.02
N ASN A 97 -10.78 -9.60 -4.60
CA ASN A 97 -9.66 -10.32 -5.21
C ASN A 97 -9.10 -9.61 -6.45
N ARG A 98 -9.98 -9.00 -7.26
CA ARG A 98 -9.59 -8.20 -8.43
C ARG A 98 -8.84 -6.94 -7.99
N THR A 99 -9.36 -6.23 -6.99
CA THR A 99 -8.68 -5.05 -6.43
C THR A 99 -7.32 -5.40 -5.86
N ARG A 100 -7.21 -6.54 -5.15
CA ARG A 100 -5.92 -7.04 -4.65
C ARG A 100 -4.93 -7.29 -5.79
N LYS A 101 -5.33 -8.05 -6.83
CA LYS A 101 -4.46 -8.35 -7.98
C LYS A 101 -4.01 -7.05 -8.67
N ALA A 102 -4.93 -6.10 -8.84
CA ALA A 102 -4.63 -4.78 -9.40
C ALA A 102 -3.67 -3.98 -8.52
N PHE A 103 -3.86 -3.96 -7.21
CA PHE A 103 -2.98 -3.27 -6.27
C PHE A 103 -1.56 -3.85 -6.30
N GLU A 104 -1.39 -5.17 -6.22
CA GLU A 104 -0.06 -5.81 -6.28
C GLU A 104 0.66 -5.56 -7.62
N THR A 105 -0.10 -5.60 -8.72
CA THR A 105 0.42 -5.29 -10.05
C THR A 105 0.88 -3.84 -10.13
N SER A 106 0.03 -2.91 -9.66
CA SER A 106 0.30 -1.47 -9.67
C SER A 106 1.47 -1.11 -8.77
N ARG A 107 1.56 -1.76 -7.61
CA ARG A 107 2.69 -1.68 -6.68
C ARG A 107 3.98 -2.06 -7.38
N THR A 108 4.00 -3.21 -8.05
CA THR A 108 5.19 -3.69 -8.77
C THR A 108 5.62 -2.71 -9.86
N ILE A 109 4.67 -2.25 -10.69
CA ILE A 109 4.93 -1.27 -11.77
C ILE A 109 5.50 0.03 -11.20
N THR A 110 4.87 0.57 -10.16
CA THR A 110 5.23 1.87 -9.58
C THR A 110 6.61 1.82 -8.91
N TRP A 111 6.93 0.74 -8.19
CA TRP A 111 8.27 0.52 -7.65
C TRP A 111 9.33 0.40 -8.75
N GLN A 112 9.04 -0.32 -9.83
CA GLN A 112 9.97 -0.43 -10.95
C GLN A 112 10.19 0.92 -11.65
N TRP A 113 9.14 1.73 -11.82
CA TRP A 113 9.30 3.10 -12.30
C TRP A 113 10.12 3.97 -11.36
N TYR A 114 9.88 3.87 -10.05
CA TYR A 114 10.67 4.59 -9.04
C TYR A 114 12.16 4.21 -9.10
N ASP A 115 12.46 2.92 -9.16
CA ASP A 115 13.84 2.40 -9.20
C ASP A 115 14.56 2.73 -10.53
N GLN A 116 13.85 2.71 -11.65
CA GLN A 116 14.44 2.95 -12.97
C GLN A 116 14.63 4.43 -13.29
N PHE A 117 13.69 5.26 -12.86
CA PHE A 117 13.57 6.62 -13.39
C PHE A 117 13.63 7.69 -12.30
N HIS A 118 13.35 7.37 -11.04
CA HIS A 118 13.23 8.35 -9.96
C HIS A 118 12.31 9.54 -10.31
N HIS A 119 11.33 9.33 -11.21
CA HIS A 119 10.53 10.39 -11.82
C HIS A 119 9.10 10.38 -11.27
N PHE A 120 8.86 11.15 -10.21
CA PHE A 120 7.53 11.48 -9.68
C PHE A 120 7.66 12.74 -8.82
N SER A 121 7.44 13.95 -9.34
CA SER A 121 7.55 15.18 -8.53
C SER A 121 6.53 15.20 -7.38
N TYR A 122 5.35 14.63 -7.60
CA TYR A 122 4.31 14.43 -6.59
C TYR A 122 4.80 13.52 -5.47
N THR A 123 5.34 12.35 -5.81
CA THR A 123 5.94 11.45 -4.81
C THR A 123 7.14 12.10 -4.12
N ALA A 124 7.93 12.93 -4.82
CA ALA A 124 9.03 13.67 -4.22
C ALA A 124 8.53 14.67 -3.18
N ASN A 125 7.48 15.44 -3.47
CA ASN A 125 6.87 16.37 -2.51
C ASN A 125 6.34 15.62 -1.27
N VAL A 126 5.58 14.53 -1.46
CA VAL A 126 5.10 13.70 -0.35
C VAL A 126 6.28 13.14 0.44
N TYR A 127 7.33 12.67 -0.24
CA TYR A 127 8.53 12.16 0.42
C TYR A 127 9.21 13.24 1.29
N ASP A 128 9.36 14.46 0.78
CA ASP A 128 10.00 15.57 1.48
C ASP A 128 9.18 16.00 2.72
N ASP A 129 7.85 16.02 2.60
CA ASP A 129 6.95 16.30 3.73
C ASP A 129 7.07 15.23 4.83
N LEU A 130 7.16 13.95 4.44
CA LEU A 130 7.39 12.84 5.37
C LEU A 130 8.79 12.91 6.00
N ALA A 131 9.81 13.28 5.23
CA ALA A 131 11.19 13.39 5.68
C ALA A 131 11.36 14.50 6.73
N THR A 132 10.65 15.62 6.56
CA THR A 132 10.64 16.75 7.52
C THR A 132 10.11 16.33 8.89
N SER A 133 9.19 15.36 8.93
CA SER A 133 8.55 14.87 10.16
C SER A 133 9.29 13.68 10.82
N ARG A 134 10.48 13.33 10.33
CA ARG A 134 11.13 12.05 10.65
C ARG A 134 12.04 12.11 11.89
N PRO A 135 12.04 11.07 12.74
CA PRO A 135 13.15 10.82 13.66
C PRO A 135 14.46 10.56 12.90
N HIS A 136 15.59 11.05 13.43
CA HIS A 136 16.92 10.96 12.79
C HIS A 136 17.36 9.53 12.39
N ARG A 137 16.74 8.46 12.90
CA ARG A 137 17.15 7.05 12.69
C ARG A 137 16.13 6.13 12.01
N ALA A 138 14.99 6.62 11.53
CA ALA A 138 13.99 5.72 10.92
C ALA A 138 14.50 5.06 9.62
N SER A 139 13.93 3.93 9.19
CA SER A 139 14.21 3.43 7.84
C SER A 139 13.71 4.42 6.77
N GLN A 140 14.40 4.52 5.62
CA GLN A 140 13.90 5.28 4.48
C GLN A 140 12.78 4.55 3.74
N GLN A 141 12.76 3.21 3.83
CA GLN A 141 11.84 2.37 3.07
C GLN A 141 10.35 2.64 3.38
N PRO A 142 9.91 2.80 4.65
CA PRO A 142 8.55 3.23 4.97
C PRO A 142 8.14 4.55 4.31
N MET A 143 9.06 5.51 4.21
CA MET A 143 8.76 6.82 3.61
C MET A 143 8.57 6.71 2.11
N VAL A 144 9.46 5.98 1.41
CA VAL A 144 9.33 5.72 -0.02
C VAL A 144 8.03 4.97 -0.30
N ALA A 145 7.73 3.93 0.49
CA ALA A 145 6.49 3.18 0.33
C ALA A 145 5.24 4.05 0.54
N ALA A 146 5.24 4.90 1.58
CA ALA A 146 4.16 5.82 1.87
C ALA A 146 3.99 6.88 0.78
N SER A 147 5.08 7.41 0.23
CA SER A 147 5.05 8.43 -0.83
C SER A 147 4.61 7.87 -2.19
N LEU A 148 4.91 6.59 -2.47
CA LEU A 148 4.43 5.91 -3.68
C LEU A 148 2.96 5.48 -3.58
N TYR A 149 2.39 5.38 -2.37
CA TYR A 149 1.06 4.83 -2.15
C TYR A 149 -0.06 5.51 -2.95
N PRO A 150 -0.14 6.85 -3.07
CA PRO A 150 -1.10 7.51 -3.95
C PRO A 150 -1.04 7.06 -5.41
N ALA A 151 0.17 7.01 -5.98
CA ALA A 151 0.39 6.55 -7.36
C ALA A 151 -0.04 5.08 -7.55
N ILE A 152 0.31 4.21 -6.58
CA ILE A 152 -0.05 2.79 -6.59
C ILE A 152 -1.57 2.64 -6.60
N VAL A 153 -2.29 3.37 -5.75
CA VAL A 153 -3.75 3.27 -5.64
C VAL A 153 -4.45 3.85 -6.87
N GLU A 154 -3.96 4.95 -7.44
CA GLU A 154 -4.53 5.52 -8.67
C GLU A 154 -4.36 4.55 -9.85
N LEU A 155 -3.17 3.95 -10.00
CA LEU A 155 -2.93 2.94 -11.03
C LEU A 155 -3.80 1.69 -10.78
N ALA A 156 -3.95 1.28 -9.51
CA ALA A 156 -4.80 0.15 -9.15
C ALA A 156 -6.27 0.43 -9.48
N ALA A 157 -6.75 1.66 -9.29
CA ALA A 157 -8.10 2.05 -9.68
C ALA A 157 -8.33 1.91 -11.19
N ALA A 158 -7.36 2.35 -11.99
CA ALA A 158 -7.39 2.24 -13.45
C ALA A 158 -7.32 0.77 -13.91
N VAL A 159 -6.36 0.00 -13.42
CA VAL A 159 -6.18 -1.44 -13.74
C VAL A 159 -7.40 -2.26 -13.34
N ALA A 160 -8.00 -1.95 -12.18
CA ALA A 160 -9.12 -2.71 -11.67
C ALA A 160 -10.46 -2.33 -12.34
N SER A 161 -10.56 -1.15 -12.95
CA SER A 161 -11.75 -0.71 -13.69
C SER A 161 -11.96 -1.51 -14.99
N PRO A 162 -13.12 -2.15 -15.22
CA PRO A 162 -13.41 -2.85 -16.48
C PRO A 162 -13.34 -1.94 -17.71
N TYR A 163 -13.78 -0.68 -17.56
CA TYR A 163 -13.75 0.31 -18.63
C TYR A 163 -12.31 0.62 -19.06
N TRP A 164 -11.44 0.96 -18.11
CA TRP A 164 -10.05 1.30 -18.39
C TRP A 164 -9.23 0.09 -18.83
N ALA A 165 -9.48 -1.09 -18.25
CA ALA A 165 -8.86 -2.33 -18.69
C ALA A 165 -9.19 -2.62 -20.17
N LYS A 166 -10.44 -2.44 -20.59
CA LYS A 166 -10.84 -2.61 -22.00
C LYS A 166 -10.06 -1.67 -22.94
N ILE A 167 -9.89 -0.41 -22.56
CA ILE A 167 -9.12 0.57 -23.34
C ILE A 167 -7.64 0.17 -23.38
N ALA A 168 -7.06 -0.19 -22.22
CA ALA A 168 -5.66 -0.57 -22.08
C ALA A 168 -5.28 -1.78 -22.96
N HIS A 169 -6.18 -2.75 -23.13
CA HIS A 169 -5.97 -3.94 -23.96
C HIS A 169 -6.47 -3.78 -25.41
N SER A 170 -6.91 -2.58 -25.81
CA SER A 170 -7.33 -2.31 -27.19
C SER A 170 -6.13 -1.98 -28.10
N ASN A 171 -6.39 -1.91 -29.42
CA ASN A 171 -5.41 -1.43 -30.40
C ASN A 171 -5.09 0.07 -30.25
N HIS A 172 -5.89 0.82 -29.48
CA HIS A 172 -5.75 2.26 -29.27
C HIS A 172 -5.77 2.60 -27.76
N PRO A 173 -4.69 2.28 -27.02
CA PRO A 173 -4.63 2.46 -25.58
C PRO A 173 -4.30 3.90 -25.15
N ASP A 174 -4.33 4.88 -26.07
CA ASP A 174 -3.84 6.24 -25.84
C ASP A 174 -4.57 6.94 -24.68
N ASP A 175 -5.90 6.86 -24.62
CA ASP A 175 -6.69 7.46 -23.52
C ASP A 175 -6.31 6.89 -22.14
N PHE A 176 -5.99 5.60 -22.08
CA PHE A 176 -5.51 4.97 -20.85
C PHE A 176 -4.11 5.47 -20.50
N LEU A 177 -3.20 5.51 -21.47
CA LEU A 177 -1.83 6.01 -21.26
C LEU A 177 -1.82 7.49 -20.88
N ASP A 178 -2.71 8.31 -21.43
CA ASP A 178 -2.84 9.72 -21.09
C ASP A 178 -3.37 9.95 -19.69
N ARG A 179 -4.34 9.12 -19.26
CA ARG A 179 -4.77 9.12 -17.86
C ARG A 179 -3.58 8.86 -16.94
N ILE A 180 -2.85 7.76 -17.16
CA ILE A 180 -1.70 7.39 -16.31
C ILE A 180 -0.62 8.48 -16.36
N SER A 181 -0.35 9.00 -17.56
CA SER A 181 0.62 10.07 -17.76
C SER A 181 0.28 11.31 -16.97
N THR A 182 -0.99 11.73 -17.00
CA THR A 182 -1.43 12.96 -16.33
C THR A 182 -1.54 12.77 -14.82
N SER A 183 -2.01 11.61 -14.35
CA SER A 183 -2.36 11.41 -12.94
C SER A 183 -1.25 10.81 -12.08
N ILE A 184 -0.27 10.14 -12.69
CA ILE A 184 0.76 9.39 -11.95
C ILE A 184 2.16 9.81 -12.35
N THR A 185 2.46 9.89 -13.65
CA THR A 185 3.83 10.09 -14.14
C THR A 185 4.11 11.49 -14.71
N GLU A 186 3.23 12.46 -14.44
CA GLU A 186 3.42 13.90 -14.73
C GLU A 186 3.84 14.22 -16.17
N GLY A 187 3.12 13.65 -17.13
CA GLY A 187 3.37 13.88 -18.56
C GLY A 187 4.42 12.97 -19.16
N TRP A 188 5.17 12.20 -18.36
CA TRP A 188 5.93 11.08 -18.90
C TRP A 188 4.96 10.00 -19.37
N ARG A 189 5.12 9.51 -20.60
CA ARG A 189 4.31 8.42 -21.14
C ARG A 189 5.08 7.09 -21.05
N PRO A 190 4.49 6.02 -20.49
CA PRO A 190 5.10 4.69 -20.43
C PRO A 190 5.21 4.06 -21.83
N THR A 191 6.31 4.30 -22.57
CA THR A 191 6.45 3.91 -24.00
C THR A 191 7.63 2.99 -24.35
N GLY A 192 8.32 2.41 -23.36
CA GLY A 192 9.47 1.53 -23.59
C GLY A 192 9.14 0.05 -23.80
N ALA A 193 10.00 -0.70 -24.49
CA ALA A 193 9.91 -2.18 -24.56
C ALA A 193 10.11 -2.87 -23.20
N HIS A 194 10.83 -2.20 -22.29
CA HIS A 194 11.06 -2.65 -20.92
C HIS A 194 10.12 -1.97 -19.91
N ASP A 195 9.09 -1.25 -20.39
CA ASP A 195 8.15 -0.60 -19.52
C ASP A 195 7.24 -1.64 -18.82
N PRO A 196 7.14 -1.62 -17.49
CA PRO A 196 6.40 -2.64 -16.77
C PRO A 196 4.88 -2.54 -16.93
N LEU A 197 4.32 -1.36 -17.22
CA LEU A 197 2.91 -1.20 -17.58
C LEU A 197 2.63 -1.82 -18.94
N ARG A 198 3.56 -1.68 -19.90
CA ARG A 198 3.46 -2.36 -21.19
C ARG A 198 3.46 -3.88 -21.02
N SER A 199 4.40 -4.44 -20.25
CA SER A 199 4.42 -5.88 -19.97
C SER A 199 3.17 -6.38 -19.24
N TRP A 200 2.50 -5.53 -18.45
CA TRP A 200 1.18 -5.85 -17.91
C TRP A 200 0.09 -5.89 -18.98
N LYS A 201 0.02 -4.90 -19.88
CA LYS A 201 -0.97 -4.86 -20.98
C LYS A 201 -0.92 -6.07 -21.90
N GLU A 202 0.29 -6.58 -22.15
CA GLU A 202 0.52 -7.75 -23.01
C GLU A 202 0.12 -9.08 -22.35
N ARG A 203 -0.10 -9.10 -21.03
CA ARG A 203 -0.55 -10.29 -20.29
C ARG A 203 -2.08 -10.30 -20.21
N ASN A 204 -2.71 -11.38 -20.68
CA ASN A 204 -4.15 -11.57 -20.54
C ASN A 204 -4.56 -11.59 -19.06
N TRP A 205 -5.38 -10.62 -18.67
CA TRP A 205 -5.81 -10.41 -17.30
C TRP A 205 -7.01 -11.28 -16.87
N ASP A 206 -7.71 -11.88 -17.83
CA ASP A 206 -8.99 -12.60 -17.68
C ASP A 206 -8.90 -14.02 -17.08
N THR A 207 -7.73 -14.44 -16.62
CA THR A 207 -7.52 -15.65 -15.80
C THR A 207 -7.31 -15.30 -14.33
#